data_AF-A0A974TDS9-F1
#
_entry.id   AF-A0A974TDS9-F1
#
_cell.length_a   1.000
_cell.length_b   1.000
_cell.length_c   1.000
_cell.angle_alpha   90.00
_cell.angle_beta   90.00
_cell.angle_gamma   90.00
#
_symmetry.space_group_name_H-M   'P 1'
#
loop_
_entity.id
_entity.type
_entity.pdbx_description
1 polymer ?
#
loop_
_entity_poly.entity_id
_entity_poly.type
_entity_poly.pdbx_seq_one_letter_code
_entity_poly.pdbx_strand_id
1 'polypeptide(L)'
;MNYLSPPQDGRSQPAIFVDRSTSVFLGEKRARKDNGDGLFSFTVAARPADIPDDLKFAPARSNFRLAVAVITDTGPLMGATKAQRLPISDLGNGLVSLAFAVLPNSLADEILYSKRGTQIRISAQPDPTDDVDHTGYAPEQRRKTMQRIVLLCKEDEFRHWLGKHHDPAGLIEKASGSPDLSEQAAAEAILRRIGAHSRAEILRNAIVCERAELLIHLWRETRFDPIPISFGIAA
;
A
#
# COMPACT_ATOMS: atom_id res chain seq x y z
N MET A 1 28.71 -48.11 -8.49
CA MET A 1 27.39 -48.47 -7.92
C MET A 1 26.40 -47.41 -8.35
N ASN A 2 25.32 -47.84 -9.00
CA ASN A 2 24.25 -46.98 -9.49
C ASN A 2 23.44 -46.42 -8.31
N TYR A 3 23.33 -45.11 -8.19
CA TYR A 3 22.20 -44.50 -7.51
C TYR A 3 21.25 -43.99 -8.60
N LEU A 4 20.25 -44.82 -8.87
CA LEU A 4 19.06 -44.46 -9.63
C LEU A 4 18.31 -43.38 -8.85
N SER A 5 18.12 -42.22 -9.46
CA SER A 5 17.16 -41.21 -9.02
C SER A 5 15.75 -41.83 -8.97
N PRO A 6 14.92 -41.53 -7.95
CA PRO A 6 13.49 -41.74 -8.08
C PRO A 6 12.87 -40.69 -9.02
N PRO A 7 11.72 -40.98 -9.65
CA PRO A 7 11.08 -40.07 -10.61
C PRO A 7 10.50 -38.83 -9.93
N GLN A 8 10.47 -37.74 -10.69
CA GLN A 8 9.70 -36.52 -10.40
C GLN A 8 8.20 -36.83 -10.42
N ASP A 9 7.57 -36.90 -9.26
CA ASP A 9 6.12 -36.69 -9.17
C ASP A 9 5.88 -35.22 -8.79
N GLY A 10 5.30 -34.47 -9.73
CA GLY A 10 4.92 -33.05 -9.60
C GLY A 10 3.75 -32.80 -8.65
N ARG A 11 3.79 -33.39 -7.44
CA ARG A 11 2.85 -33.09 -6.37
C ARG A 11 3.47 -32.04 -5.46
N SER A 12 2.85 -30.87 -5.44
CA SER A 12 3.14 -29.72 -4.57
C SER A 12 3.50 -30.18 -3.16
N GLN A 13 4.78 -30.01 -2.77
CA GLN A 13 5.17 -30.23 -1.40
C GLN A 13 4.42 -29.25 -0.47
N PRO A 14 4.07 -29.68 0.76
CA PRO A 14 3.52 -28.78 1.76
C PRO A 14 4.50 -27.62 2.01
N ALA A 15 4.05 -26.40 1.80
CA ALA A 15 4.81 -25.20 2.12
C ALA A 15 4.76 -24.97 3.63
N ILE A 16 5.75 -25.51 4.33
CA ILE A 16 5.99 -25.18 5.74
C ILE A 16 7.01 -24.04 5.72
N PHE A 17 6.55 -22.80 5.89
CA PHE A 17 7.45 -21.71 6.23
C PHE A 17 7.86 -21.90 7.69
N VAL A 18 9.11 -22.32 7.92
CA VAL A 18 9.65 -22.64 9.26
C VAL A 18 10.08 -21.37 10.02
N ASP A 19 9.68 -20.18 9.56
CA ASP A 19 10.22 -18.92 10.07
C ASP A 19 9.19 -18.07 10.85
N ARG A 20 9.70 -17.29 11.81
CA ARG A 20 8.93 -16.57 12.85
C ARG A 20 8.03 -15.44 12.32
N SER A 21 8.09 -15.09 11.03
CA SER A 21 7.28 -14.03 10.39
C SER A 21 6.16 -14.56 9.48
N THR A 22 5.83 -15.85 9.58
CA THR A 22 4.80 -16.46 8.73
C THR A 22 3.41 -15.99 9.16
N SER A 23 2.85 -15.02 8.44
CA SER A 23 1.52 -14.50 8.74
C SER A 23 0.45 -15.18 7.88
N VAL A 24 -0.50 -15.82 8.55
CA VAL A 24 -1.58 -16.59 7.91
C VAL A 24 -2.91 -15.86 8.07
N PHE A 25 -3.63 -15.68 6.98
CA PHE A 25 -4.96 -15.05 6.97
C PHE A 25 -5.93 -15.77 6.03
N LEU A 26 -7.21 -15.47 6.20
CA LEU A 26 -8.30 -16.04 5.40
C LEU A 26 -8.82 -15.01 4.41
N GLY A 27 -9.27 -15.50 3.25
CA GLY A 27 -9.91 -14.66 2.26
C GLY A 27 -10.75 -15.45 1.28
N GLU A 28 -11.43 -14.72 0.40
CA GLU A 28 -12.30 -15.27 -0.63
C GLU A 28 -11.69 -15.02 -2.01
N LYS A 29 -11.50 -16.07 -2.80
CA LYS A 29 -11.00 -15.94 -4.18
C LYS A 29 -11.97 -15.10 -5.02
N ARG A 30 -11.45 -14.06 -5.68
CA ARG A 30 -12.22 -13.15 -6.54
C ARG A 30 -12.00 -13.41 -8.02
N ALA A 31 -10.77 -13.32 -8.48
CA ALA A 31 -10.47 -13.34 -9.91
C ALA A 31 -9.05 -13.77 -10.18
N ARG A 32 -8.86 -14.29 -11.41
CA ARG A 32 -7.56 -14.42 -12.06
C ARG A 32 -7.62 -13.63 -13.36
N LYS A 33 -6.64 -12.78 -13.62
CA LYS A 33 -6.51 -12.07 -14.89
C LYS A 33 -5.05 -12.07 -15.33
N ASP A 34 -4.80 -12.30 -16.61
CA ASP A 34 -3.49 -11.99 -17.20
C ASP A 34 -3.23 -10.48 -17.06
N ASN A 35 -2.07 -10.12 -16.50
CA ASN A 35 -1.72 -8.72 -16.30
C ASN A 35 -1.00 -8.10 -17.51
N GLY A 36 -0.71 -8.86 -18.57
CA GLY A 36 -0.04 -8.40 -19.79
C GLY A 36 1.49 -8.37 -19.71
N ASP A 37 2.06 -8.59 -18.53
CA ASP A 37 3.52 -8.62 -18.28
C ASP A 37 4.05 -10.07 -18.18
N GLY A 38 3.27 -11.05 -18.67
CA GLY A 38 3.57 -12.47 -18.51
C GLY A 38 3.33 -13.00 -17.09
N LEU A 39 2.65 -12.24 -16.23
CA LEU A 39 2.24 -12.64 -14.89
C LEU A 39 0.71 -12.73 -14.79
N PHE A 40 0.22 -13.51 -13.84
CA PHE A 40 -1.20 -13.58 -13.51
C PHE A 40 -1.49 -12.80 -12.24
N SER A 41 -2.50 -11.94 -12.29
CA SER A 41 -3.09 -11.33 -11.10
C SER A 41 -4.00 -12.34 -10.41
N PHE A 42 -3.62 -12.76 -9.21
CA PHE A 42 -4.43 -13.54 -8.28
C PHE A 42 -5.06 -12.61 -7.25
N THR A 43 -6.40 -12.56 -7.21
CA THR A 43 -7.14 -11.59 -6.39
C THR A 43 -7.99 -12.26 -5.32
N VAL A 44 -7.98 -11.70 -4.12
CA VAL A 44 -8.62 -12.21 -2.91
C VAL A 44 -9.33 -11.07 -2.18
N ALA A 45 -10.54 -11.32 -1.69
CA ALA A 45 -11.23 -10.41 -0.78
C ALA A 45 -10.99 -10.83 0.68
N ALA A 46 -10.59 -9.90 1.54
CA ALA A 46 -10.36 -10.15 2.96
C ALA A 46 -10.84 -8.96 3.80
N ARG A 47 -11.07 -9.17 5.10
CA ARG A 47 -11.35 -8.07 6.03
C ARG A 47 -10.04 -7.35 6.34
N PRO A 48 -10.02 -6.00 6.39
CA PRO A 48 -8.80 -5.24 6.67
C PRO A 48 -8.06 -5.60 7.96
N ALA A 49 -8.81 -6.04 8.99
CA ALA A 49 -8.26 -6.41 10.30
C ALA A 49 -7.59 -7.80 10.31
N ASP A 50 -7.93 -8.66 9.34
CA ASP A 50 -7.38 -10.02 9.24
C ASP A 50 -6.08 -10.04 8.42
N ILE A 51 -5.72 -8.92 7.79
CA ILE A 51 -4.56 -8.83 6.90
C ILE A 51 -3.33 -8.51 7.74
N PRO A 52 -2.24 -9.29 7.61
CA PRO A 52 -1.01 -9.03 8.33
C PRO A 52 -0.43 -7.65 8.01
N ASP A 53 0.09 -6.98 9.03
CA ASP A 53 0.66 -5.63 8.89
C ASP A 53 1.81 -5.59 7.89
N ASP A 54 2.67 -6.62 7.87
CA ASP A 54 3.77 -6.77 6.91
C ASP A 54 3.27 -6.74 5.47
N LEU A 55 2.12 -7.35 5.19
CA LEU A 55 1.53 -7.34 3.85
C LEU A 55 0.76 -6.04 3.58
N LYS A 56 0.09 -5.49 4.60
CA LYS A 56 -0.72 -4.27 4.50
C LYS A 56 0.14 -3.05 4.19
N PHE A 57 1.26 -2.92 4.89
CA PHE A 57 2.14 -1.76 4.85
C PHE A 57 3.35 -1.94 3.92
N ALA A 58 3.65 -3.17 3.48
CA ALA A 58 4.71 -3.39 2.50
C ALA A 58 4.52 -2.53 1.25
N PRO A 59 5.61 -1.96 0.70
CA PRO A 59 5.58 -1.22 -0.54
C PRO A 59 4.82 -1.95 -1.65
N ALA A 60 4.10 -1.19 -2.47
CA ALA A 60 3.51 -1.77 -3.67
C ALA A 60 4.64 -2.27 -4.57
N ARG A 61 4.45 -3.47 -5.14
CA ARG A 61 5.45 -4.23 -5.89
C ARG A 61 6.56 -4.91 -5.07
N SER A 62 6.47 -4.93 -3.74
CA SER A 62 7.28 -5.81 -2.90
C SER A 62 7.01 -7.28 -3.21
N ASN A 63 8.04 -8.10 -3.09
CA ASN A 63 8.02 -9.53 -3.30
C ASN A 63 7.66 -10.25 -2.01
N PHE A 64 6.87 -11.29 -2.16
CA PHE A 64 6.43 -12.18 -1.12
C PHE A 64 6.59 -13.62 -1.58
N ARG A 65 6.81 -14.51 -0.64
CA ARG A 65 6.57 -15.94 -0.82
C ARG A 65 5.16 -16.21 -0.32
N LEU A 66 4.29 -16.65 -1.23
CA LEU A 66 2.92 -17.01 -0.91
C LEU A 66 2.76 -18.51 -0.89
N ALA A 67 2.08 -19.03 0.12
CA ALA A 67 1.45 -20.35 0.03
C ALA A 67 -0.05 -20.21 0.23
N VAL A 68 -0.82 -20.97 -0.55
CA VAL A 68 -2.28 -20.85 -0.60
C VAL A 68 -2.88 -22.25 -0.50
N ALA A 69 -4.02 -22.36 0.19
CA ALA A 69 -4.82 -23.58 0.21
C ALA A 69 -6.31 -23.25 0.21
N VAL A 70 -7.13 -24.12 -0.37
CA VAL A 70 -8.59 -24.03 -0.28
C VAL A 70 -9.03 -24.61 1.07
N ILE A 71 -9.88 -23.90 1.82
CA ILE A 71 -10.25 -24.30 3.19
C ILE A 71 -11.07 -25.60 3.23
N THR A 72 -11.72 -26.00 2.13
CA THR A 72 -12.48 -27.25 2.06
C THR A 72 -11.60 -28.48 2.24
N ASP A 73 -10.29 -28.34 2.03
CA ASP A 73 -9.30 -29.35 2.36
C ASP A 73 -8.62 -28.95 3.67
N THR A 74 -8.67 -29.82 4.68
CA THR A 74 -7.78 -29.74 5.88
C THR A 74 -6.30 -29.94 5.52
N GLY A 75 -5.97 -29.93 4.23
CA GLY A 75 -4.65 -30.13 3.67
C GLY A 75 -3.66 -29.01 4.01
N PRO A 76 -2.36 -29.30 3.87
CA PRO A 76 -1.30 -28.34 4.10
C PRO A 76 -1.37 -27.19 3.08
N LEU A 77 -0.81 -26.03 3.44
CA LEU A 77 -0.59 -24.94 2.49
C LEU A 77 0.21 -25.45 1.30
N MET A 78 -0.29 -25.25 0.09
CA MET A 78 0.31 -25.79 -1.13
C MET A 78 1.26 -24.77 -1.74
N GLY A 79 2.54 -25.14 -1.87
CA GLY A 79 3.57 -24.46 -2.67
C GLY A 79 3.93 -23.04 -2.24
N ALA A 80 5.22 -22.76 -2.03
CA ALA A 80 5.71 -21.39 -1.88
C ALA A 80 5.97 -20.79 -3.28
N THR A 81 5.05 -19.97 -3.77
CA THR A 81 5.25 -19.21 -5.02
C THR A 81 5.80 -17.82 -4.75
N LYS A 82 6.68 -17.33 -5.62
CA LYS A 82 7.07 -15.92 -5.61
C LYS A 82 5.92 -15.10 -6.18
N ALA A 83 5.51 -14.09 -5.41
CA ALA A 83 4.44 -13.20 -5.76
C ALA A 83 4.85 -11.76 -5.52
N GLN A 84 4.28 -10.86 -6.29
CA GLN A 84 4.47 -9.44 -6.12
C GLN A 84 3.17 -8.81 -5.61
N ARG A 85 3.24 -8.09 -4.49
CA ARG A 85 2.11 -7.34 -3.94
C ARG A 85 1.66 -6.29 -4.94
N LEU A 86 0.41 -6.37 -5.37
CA LEU A 86 -0.25 -5.31 -6.15
C LEU A 86 -1.05 -4.40 -5.20
N PRO A 87 -1.48 -3.21 -5.66
CA PRO A 87 -2.20 -2.27 -4.82
C PRO A 87 -3.46 -2.86 -4.19
N ILE A 88 -3.61 -2.64 -2.89
CA ILE A 88 -4.81 -3.02 -2.14
C ILE A 88 -5.94 -2.02 -2.47
N SER A 89 -7.10 -2.53 -2.86
CA SER A 89 -8.25 -1.70 -3.25
C SER A 89 -9.43 -1.92 -2.30
N ASP A 90 -10.09 -0.84 -1.87
CA ASP A 90 -11.34 -0.93 -1.11
C ASP A 90 -12.49 -1.38 -2.02
N LEU A 91 -13.30 -2.33 -1.56
CA LEU A 91 -14.47 -2.83 -2.27
C LEU A 91 -15.77 -2.09 -1.90
N GLY A 92 -15.74 -1.17 -0.92
CA GLY A 92 -16.89 -0.38 -0.49
C GLY A 92 -17.92 -1.13 0.35
N ASN A 93 -17.65 -2.38 0.70
CA ASN A 93 -18.54 -3.26 1.47
C ASN A 93 -17.88 -3.77 2.76
N GLY A 94 -16.89 -3.05 3.29
CA GLY A 94 -16.11 -3.43 4.46
C GLY A 94 -15.03 -4.49 4.21
N LEU A 95 -14.86 -4.93 2.95
CA LEU A 95 -13.77 -5.81 2.51
C LEU A 95 -12.78 -5.04 1.66
N VAL A 96 -11.55 -5.54 1.59
CA VAL A 96 -10.53 -5.07 0.66
C VAL A 96 -10.15 -6.17 -0.31
N SER A 97 -9.81 -5.75 -1.53
CA SER A 97 -9.27 -6.58 -2.59
C SER A 97 -7.74 -6.56 -2.51
N LEU A 98 -7.18 -7.71 -2.13
CA LEU A 98 -5.76 -8.02 -2.20
C LEU A 98 -5.45 -8.65 -3.54
N ALA A 99 -4.49 -8.09 -4.27
CA ALA A 99 -4.04 -8.64 -5.54
C ALA A 99 -2.55 -8.97 -5.49
N PHE A 100 -2.19 -10.08 -6.10
CA PHE A 100 -0.81 -10.57 -6.19
C PHE A 100 -0.49 -10.91 -7.64
N ALA A 101 0.60 -10.39 -8.18
CA ALA A 101 1.11 -10.86 -9.46
C ALA A 101 1.98 -12.10 -9.20
N VAL A 102 1.60 -13.23 -9.81
CA VAL A 102 2.29 -14.53 -9.68
C VAL A 102 2.67 -15.06 -11.05
N LEU A 103 3.68 -15.93 -11.10
CA LEU A 103 4.06 -16.58 -12.36
C LEU A 103 2.94 -17.50 -12.89
N PRO A 104 2.83 -17.66 -14.22
CA PRO A 104 2.04 -18.70 -14.85
C PRO A 104 2.35 -20.07 -14.23
N ASN A 105 1.32 -20.84 -13.88
CA ASN A 105 1.44 -22.20 -13.33
C ASN A 105 2.13 -22.31 -11.95
N SER A 106 2.31 -21.20 -11.25
CA SER A 106 2.96 -21.20 -9.92
C SER A 106 2.00 -21.41 -8.75
N LEU A 107 0.70 -21.30 -9.00
CA LEU A 107 -0.36 -21.70 -8.06
C LEU A 107 -0.87 -23.08 -8.46
N ALA A 108 -1.27 -23.88 -7.47
CA ALA A 108 -1.84 -25.20 -7.71
C ALA A 108 -3.18 -25.11 -8.45
N ASP A 109 -3.49 -26.14 -9.24
CA ASP A 109 -4.69 -26.20 -10.08
C ASP A 109 -5.98 -26.09 -9.25
N GLU A 110 -6.00 -26.61 -8.03
CA GLU A 110 -7.13 -26.51 -7.11
C GLU A 110 -7.44 -25.04 -6.80
N ILE A 111 -6.41 -24.21 -6.65
CA ILE A 111 -6.57 -22.76 -6.44
C ILE A 111 -6.94 -22.08 -7.75
N LEU A 112 -6.27 -22.43 -8.86
CA LEU A 112 -6.49 -21.79 -10.15
C LEU A 112 -7.92 -22.00 -10.68
N TYR A 113 -8.44 -23.21 -10.56
CA TYR A 113 -9.75 -23.61 -11.10
C TYR A 113 -10.89 -23.58 -10.06
N SER A 114 -10.61 -23.30 -8.78
CA SER A 114 -11.67 -23.08 -7.80
C SER A 114 -12.63 -21.96 -8.21
N LYS A 115 -13.90 -22.07 -7.80
CA LYS A 115 -14.92 -21.07 -8.12
C LYS A 115 -14.61 -19.73 -7.44
N ARG A 116 -15.04 -18.62 -8.05
CA ARG A 116 -15.12 -17.34 -7.32
C ARG A 116 -16.01 -17.52 -6.08
N GLY A 117 -15.65 -16.93 -4.95
CA GLY A 117 -16.34 -17.20 -3.68
C GLY A 117 -15.69 -18.29 -2.83
N THR A 118 -14.72 -19.03 -3.39
CA THR A 118 -14.04 -20.10 -2.64
C THR A 118 -13.21 -19.50 -1.52
N GLN A 119 -13.40 -20.02 -0.31
CA GLN A 119 -12.63 -19.66 0.87
C GLN A 119 -11.22 -20.26 0.77
N ILE A 120 -10.22 -19.41 0.97
CA ILE A 120 -8.81 -19.76 0.87
C ILE A 120 -8.06 -19.29 2.11
N ARG A 121 -7.09 -20.10 2.52
CA ARG A 121 -6.08 -19.76 3.52
C ARG A 121 -4.81 -19.33 2.80
N ILE A 122 -4.24 -18.20 3.20
CA ILE A 122 -3.05 -17.64 2.59
C ILE A 122 -2.00 -17.43 3.67
N SER A 123 -0.80 -17.89 3.40
CA SER A 123 0.40 -17.52 4.13
C SER A 123 1.24 -16.62 3.26
N ALA A 124 1.59 -15.43 3.75
CA ALA A 124 2.45 -14.49 3.05
C ALA A 124 3.68 -14.20 3.90
N GLN A 125 4.86 -14.42 3.32
CA GLN A 125 6.14 -14.08 3.94
C GLN A 125 6.86 -13.06 3.06
N PRO A 126 7.31 -11.92 3.59
CA PRO A 126 8.16 -10.99 2.85
C PRO A 126 9.42 -11.69 2.32
N ASP A 127 9.85 -11.35 1.10
CA ASP A 127 11.18 -11.76 0.63
C ASP A 127 12.23 -11.02 1.50
N PRO A 128 13.21 -11.70 2.14
CA PRO A 128 14.15 -11.06 3.05
C PRO A 128 15.02 -9.97 2.41
N THR A 129 15.00 -9.83 1.08
CA THR A 129 15.67 -8.75 0.36
C THR A 129 14.85 -7.46 0.26
N ASP A 130 13.57 -7.48 0.62
CA ASP A 130 12.70 -6.30 0.57
C ASP A 130 12.58 -5.66 1.95
N ASP A 131 12.96 -4.38 2.05
CA ASP A 131 12.72 -3.57 3.24
C ASP A 131 11.21 -3.34 3.41
N VAL A 132 10.61 -4.02 4.39
CA VAL A 132 9.22 -3.80 4.79
C VAL A 132 9.18 -2.64 5.76
N ASP A 133 8.67 -1.51 5.31
CA ASP A 133 8.41 -0.35 6.15
C ASP A 133 7.12 -0.62 6.97
N HIS A 134 7.27 -1.07 8.22
CA HIS A 134 6.16 -1.40 9.14
C HIS A 134 5.41 -0.17 9.70
N THR A 135 5.44 0.96 8.99
CA THR A 135 4.83 2.19 9.49
C THR A 135 3.37 2.33 9.06
N GLY A 136 2.56 2.95 9.93
CA GLY A 136 1.08 2.87 9.94
C GLY A 136 0.32 3.40 8.71
N TYR A 137 0.99 3.87 7.66
CA TYR A 137 0.36 4.28 6.40
C TYR A 137 0.68 3.30 5.28
N ALA A 138 -0.36 2.73 4.66
CA ALA A 138 -0.20 1.84 3.50
C ALA A 138 0.29 2.63 2.26
N PRO A 139 1.07 2.03 1.34
CA PRO A 139 1.60 2.73 0.16
C PRO A 139 0.52 3.38 -0.71
N GLU A 140 -0.66 2.78 -0.79
CA GLU A 140 -1.79 3.30 -1.54
C GLU A 140 -2.32 4.59 -0.90
N GLN A 141 -2.35 4.65 0.44
CA GLN A 141 -2.68 5.89 1.16
C GLN A 141 -1.60 6.95 0.90
N ARG A 142 -0.32 6.59 0.98
CA ARG A 142 0.80 7.51 0.68
C ARG A 142 0.71 8.11 -0.74
N ARG A 143 0.34 7.29 -1.74
CA ARG A 143 0.08 7.78 -3.11
C ARG A 143 -1.09 8.74 -3.16
N LYS A 144 -2.21 8.41 -2.50
CA LYS A 144 -3.37 9.31 -2.42
C LYS A 144 -3.04 10.62 -1.72
N THR A 145 -2.23 10.60 -0.67
CA THR A 145 -1.70 11.79 0.02
C THR A 145 -0.86 12.65 -0.91
N MET A 146 0.13 12.05 -1.58
CA MET A 146 0.96 12.77 -2.55
C MET A 146 0.12 13.38 -3.68
N GLN A 147 -0.85 12.64 -4.24
CA GLN A 147 -1.75 13.14 -5.28
C GLN A 147 -2.59 14.32 -4.78
N ARG A 148 -3.14 14.23 -3.57
CA ARG A 148 -3.89 15.33 -2.93
C ARG A 148 -3.01 16.57 -2.77
N ILE A 149 -1.78 16.44 -2.31
CA ILE A 149 -0.83 17.57 -2.22
C ILE A 149 -0.62 18.21 -3.59
N VAL A 150 -0.36 17.41 -4.63
CA VAL A 150 -0.14 17.94 -5.99
C VAL A 150 -1.35 18.71 -6.50
N LEU A 151 -2.56 18.24 -6.21
CA LEU A 151 -3.80 18.94 -6.58
C LEU A 151 -3.98 20.21 -5.77
N LEU A 152 -3.77 20.16 -4.45
CA LEU A 152 -3.87 21.32 -3.56
C LEU A 152 -2.89 22.44 -3.95
N CYS A 153 -1.66 22.11 -4.38
CA CYS A 153 -0.71 23.11 -4.88
C CYS A 153 -1.27 23.94 -6.05
N LYS A 154 -2.26 23.44 -6.78
CA LYS A 154 -2.92 24.12 -7.90
C LYS A 154 -4.06 25.04 -7.48
N GLU A 155 -4.57 24.89 -6.25
CA GLU A 155 -5.67 25.69 -5.72
C GLU A 155 -5.17 27.03 -5.16
N ASP A 156 -5.69 28.14 -5.68
CA ASP A 156 -5.33 29.50 -5.23
C ASP A 156 -5.56 29.72 -3.74
N GLU A 157 -6.72 29.29 -3.23
CA GLU A 157 -7.09 29.43 -1.82
C GLU A 157 -6.09 28.71 -0.91
N PHE A 158 -5.67 27.51 -1.31
CA PHE A 158 -4.69 26.74 -0.56
C PHE A 158 -3.31 27.42 -0.60
N ARG A 159 -2.85 27.90 -1.77
CA ARG A 159 -1.59 28.63 -1.89
C ARG A 159 -1.57 29.88 -1.00
N HIS A 160 -2.68 30.61 -0.96
CA HIS A 160 -2.81 31.79 -0.12
C HIS A 160 -2.74 31.44 1.37
N TRP A 161 -3.50 30.42 1.80
CA TRP A 161 -3.47 29.91 3.17
C TRP A 161 -2.07 29.42 3.57
N LEU A 162 -1.44 28.64 2.70
CA LEU A 162 -0.11 28.09 2.90
C LEU A 162 0.93 29.21 3.03
N GLY A 163 0.86 30.22 2.15
CA GLY A 163 1.72 31.41 2.18
C GLY A 163 1.62 32.16 3.50
N LYS A 164 0.39 32.34 3.99
CA LYS A 164 0.13 33.09 5.22
C LYS A 164 0.56 32.37 6.50
N HIS A 165 0.39 31.04 6.57
CA HIS A 165 0.50 30.29 7.82
C HIS A 165 1.70 29.35 7.90
N HIS A 166 2.25 28.93 6.76
CA HIS A 166 3.18 27.80 6.71
C HIS A 166 4.37 28.00 5.76
N ASP A 167 4.53 29.18 5.17
CA ASP A 167 5.68 29.56 4.33
C ASP A 167 6.49 30.71 4.97
N PRO A 168 7.27 30.45 6.03
CA PRO A 168 8.08 31.49 6.68
C PRO A 168 9.16 32.08 5.76
N ALA A 169 9.49 31.41 4.66
CA ALA A 169 10.46 31.88 3.68
C ALA A 169 9.85 32.83 2.64
N GLY A 170 8.52 32.97 2.61
CA GLY A 170 7.76 33.80 1.68
C GLY A 170 8.01 33.42 0.21
N LEU A 171 8.23 32.14 -0.07
CA LEU A 171 8.46 31.63 -1.42
C LEU A 171 7.26 31.88 -2.33
N ILE A 172 6.05 31.67 -1.83
CA ILE A 172 4.80 31.81 -2.58
C ILE A 172 4.56 33.27 -2.94
N GLU A 173 4.82 34.18 -2.00
CA GLU A 173 4.72 35.64 -2.23
C GLU A 173 5.76 36.11 -3.25
N LYS A 174 7.00 35.62 -3.15
CA LYS A 174 8.07 35.94 -4.12
C LYS A 174 7.78 35.42 -5.54
N ALA A 175 6.97 34.38 -5.66
CA ALA A 175 6.53 33.83 -6.93
C ALA A 175 5.21 34.46 -7.43
N SER A 176 4.71 35.51 -6.76
CA SER A 176 3.50 36.21 -7.18
C SER A 176 3.66 36.81 -8.58
N GLY A 177 2.67 36.58 -9.44
CA GLY A 177 2.68 37.04 -10.84
C GLY A 177 2.91 35.94 -11.90
N SER A 178 3.30 34.72 -11.49
CA SER A 178 3.33 33.55 -12.39
C SER A 178 2.66 32.34 -11.73
N PRO A 179 1.56 31.81 -12.29
CA PRO A 179 0.87 30.64 -11.74
C PRO A 179 1.78 29.42 -11.58
N ASP A 180 2.59 29.12 -12.60
CA ASP A 180 3.50 27.97 -12.59
C ASP A 180 4.58 28.08 -11.50
N LEU A 181 5.15 29.27 -11.31
CA LEU A 181 6.15 29.51 -10.25
C LEU A 181 5.49 29.46 -8.86
N SER A 182 4.27 29.95 -8.73
CA SER A 182 3.51 29.89 -7.49
C SER A 182 3.16 28.44 -7.10
N GLU A 183 2.82 27.59 -8.07
CA GLU A 183 2.63 26.15 -7.87
C GLU A 183 3.91 25.45 -7.39
N GLN A 184 5.06 25.77 -8.00
CA GLN A 184 6.35 25.23 -7.60
C GLN A 184 6.76 25.70 -6.21
N ALA A 185 6.58 26.99 -5.91
CA ALA A 185 6.84 27.56 -4.59
C ALA A 185 5.97 26.93 -3.51
N ALA A 186 4.68 26.68 -3.81
CA ALA A 186 3.78 25.98 -2.89
C ALA A 186 4.24 24.54 -2.63
N ALA A 187 4.66 23.81 -3.67
CA ALA A 187 5.20 22.47 -3.49
C ALA A 187 6.47 22.46 -2.61
N GLU A 188 7.38 23.41 -2.82
CA GLU A 188 8.59 23.57 -2.02
C GLU A 188 8.27 23.95 -0.56
N ALA A 189 7.34 24.88 -0.34
CA ALA A 189 6.89 25.27 1.00
C ALA A 189 6.30 24.08 1.77
N ILE A 190 5.50 23.23 1.11
CA ILE A 190 4.98 21.99 1.71
C ILE A 190 6.11 21.05 2.08
N LEU A 191 7.05 20.80 1.18
CA LEU A 191 8.19 19.90 1.44
C LEU A 191 8.98 20.35 2.68
N ARG A 192 9.27 21.64 2.78
CA ARG A 192 9.91 22.23 3.98
C ARG A 192 9.04 22.06 5.22
N ARG A 193 7.74 22.31 5.11
CA ARG A 193 6.80 22.24 6.24
C ARG A 193 6.68 20.82 6.82
N ILE A 194 6.70 19.80 5.97
CA ILE A 194 6.62 18.39 6.39
C ILE A 194 8.00 17.77 6.69
N GLY A 195 9.08 18.50 6.39
CA GLY A 195 10.46 18.07 6.59
C GLY A 195 10.89 17.00 5.59
N ALA A 196 10.53 17.16 4.32
CA ALA A 196 10.90 16.26 3.24
C ALA A 196 11.84 16.95 2.24
N HIS A 197 12.81 16.23 1.70
CA HIS A 197 13.71 16.74 0.64
C HIS A 197 13.14 16.54 -0.76
N SER A 198 12.16 15.64 -0.92
CA SER A 198 11.53 15.40 -2.21
C SER A 198 10.13 14.83 -2.07
N ARG A 199 9.31 14.97 -3.13
CA ARG A 199 7.98 14.35 -3.18
C ARG A 199 8.03 12.82 -3.04
N ALA A 200 9.13 12.19 -3.48
CA ALA A 200 9.31 10.75 -3.37
C ALA A 200 9.42 10.26 -1.92
N GLU A 201 9.83 11.12 -0.99
CA GLU A 201 9.90 10.76 0.44
C GLU A 201 8.52 10.54 1.05
N ILE A 202 7.48 11.23 0.59
CA ILE A 202 6.08 10.99 1.01
C ILE A 202 5.69 9.53 0.73
N LEU A 203 6.20 8.95 -0.35
CA LEU A 203 5.90 7.56 -0.74
C LEU A 203 6.67 6.54 0.10
N ARG A 204 7.86 6.89 0.58
CA ARG A 204 8.81 5.96 1.20
C ARG A 204 8.90 6.09 2.72
N ASN A 205 8.47 7.22 3.29
CA ASN A 205 8.56 7.52 4.71
C ASN A 205 7.18 7.88 5.25
N ALA A 206 6.59 7.00 6.08
CA ALA A 206 5.27 7.26 6.63
C ALA A 206 5.20 8.44 7.58
N ILE A 207 6.29 8.82 8.28
CA ILE A 207 6.28 10.00 9.15
C ILE A 207 6.10 11.26 8.30
N VAL A 208 6.74 11.30 7.12
CA VAL A 208 6.55 12.37 6.15
C VAL A 208 5.11 12.36 5.62
N CYS A 209 4.55 11.18 5.33
CA CYS A 209 3.15 11.04 4.92
C CYS A 209 2.16 11.49 6.01
N GLU A 210 2.42 11.17 7.27
CA GLU A 210 1.60 11.59 8.41
C GLU A 210 1.56 13.11 8.53
N ARG A 211 2.73 13.76 8.49
CA ARG A 211 2.84 15.23 8.51
C ARG A 211 2.13 15.87 7.32
N ALA A 212 2.19 15.23 6.14
CA ALA A 212 1.43 15.64 4.97
C ALA A 212 -0.08 15.54 5.17
N GLU A 213 -0.58 14.44 5.74
CA GLU A 213 -2.01 14.30 6.07
C GLU A 213 -2.45 15.33 7.12
N LEU A 214 -1.64 15.58 8.15
CA LEU A 214 -1.93 16.61 9.15
C LEU A 214 -2.04 18.00 8.53
N LEU A 215 -1.15 18.35 7.58
CA LEU A 215 -1.24 19.62 6.86
C LEU A 215 -2.52 19.73 6.04
N ILE A 216 -2.92 18.65 5.34
CA ILE A 216 -4.18 18.59 4.58
C ILE A 216 -5.38 18.74 5.53
N HIS A 217 -5.32 18.11 6.70
CA HIS A 217 -6.39 18.18 7.70
C HIS A 217 -6.56 19.60 8.25
N LEU A 218 -5.45 20.24 8.66
CA LEU A 218 -5.44 21.63 9.13
C LEU A 218 -6.01 22.59 8.09
N TRP A 219 -5.67 22.41 6.81
CA TRP A 219 -6.32 23.15 5.74
C TRP A 219 -7.83 22.90 5.78
N ARG A 220 -8.29 21.65 5.65
CA ARG A 220 -9.73 21.35 5.61
C ARG A 220 -10.52 21.92 6.80
N GLU A 221 -9.96 21.85 8.01
CA GLU A 221 -10.55 22.48 9.19
C GLU A 221 -10.74 23.99 8.96
N THR A 222 -9.69 24.71 8.55
CA THR A 222 -9.80 26.15 8.25
C THR A 222 -10.73 26.49 7.07
N ARG A 223 -11.03 25.56 6.15
CA ARG A 223 -11.98 25.76 5.04
C ARG A 223 -13.44 25.57 5.44
N PHE A 224 -13.71 24.49 6.18
CA PHE A 224 -15.04 23.92 6.32
C PHE A 224 -15.61 24.06 7.73
N ASP A 225 -14.79 24.39 8.72
CA ASP A 225 -15.20 24.73 10.08
C ASP A 225 -14.46 26.00 10.55
N PRO A 226 -15.04 27.21 10.41
CA PRO A 226 -14.50 28.38 11.07
C PRO A 226 -14.88 28.31 12.55
N ILE A 227 -14.36 27.33 13.31
CA ILE A 227 -14.43 27.39 14.76
C ILE A 227 -13.39 28.44 15.18
N PRO A 228 -13.80 29.56 15.80
CA PRO A 228 -12.85 30.52 16.31
C PRO A 228 -12.08 29.86 17.46
N ILE A 229 -10.82 29.49 17.21
CA ILE A 229 -9.91 29.12 18.29
C ILE A 229 -9.59 30.41 19.04
N SER A 230 -10.43 30.74 20.02
CA SER A 230 -10.08 31.67 21.08
C SER A 230 -9.00 30.98 21.92
N PHE A 231 -7.73 31.24 21.59
CA PHE A 231 -6.66 31.07 22.55
C PHE A 231 -6.89 32.12 23.65
N GLY A 232 -7.68 31.76 24.66
CA GLY A 232 -7.75 32.49 25.91
C GLY A 232 -6.38 32.45 26.56
N ILE A 233 -5.57 33.49 26.31
CA ILE A 233 -4.46 33.82 27.19
C ILE A 233 -5.11 34.36 28.46
N ALA A 234 -5.26 33.51 29.46
CA ALA A 234 -5.59 33.93 30.81
C ALA A 234 -4.29 34.41 31.49
N ALA A 235 -4.29 35.72 31.77
CA ALA A 235 -3.43 36.49 32.67
C ALA A 235 -1.92 36.56 32.36
#